data_AF-A0A0K1QC41-F1
#
_entry.id   AF-A0A0K1QC41-F1
#
_cell.length_a   1.000
_cell.length_b   1.000
_cell.length_c   1.000
_cell.angle_alpha   90.00
_cell.angle_beta   90.00
_cell.angle_gamma   90.00
#
_symmetry.space_group_name_H-M   'P 1'
#
loop_
_entity.id
_entity.type
_entity.pdbx_description
1 polymer ?
#
loop_
_entity_poly.entity_id
_entity_poly.type
_entity_poly.pdbx_seq_one_letter_code
_entity_poly.pdbx_strand_id
1 'polypeptide(L)' 'MISTDRDSGGFVNVTLDGEAKLVHEGQYLVRDLKGALGVKGSLTQHVGGHAHALADDDPLLVVGGESFSTR' A
#
# COMPACT_ATOMS: atom_id res chain seq x y z
N MET A 1 -1.42 -25.65 -23.08
CA MET A 1 -0.13 -25.48 -22.36
C MET A 1 0.07 -23.99 -22.12
N ILE A 2 0.15 -23.58 -20.85
CA ILE A 2 1.02 -22.54 -20.22
C ILE A 2 1.33 -21.30 -21.08
N SER A 3 1.14 -20.04 -20.70
CA SER A 3 0.61 -19.39 -19.50
C SER A 3 0.29 -17.95 -19.92
N THR A 4 -0.89 -17.44 -19.61
CA THR A 4 -1.12 -15.99 -19.68
C THR A 4 -1.90 -15.56 -18.45
N ASP A 5 -1.41 -15.97 -17.29
CA ASP A 5 -1.61 -15.22 -16.07
C ASP A 5 -0.32 -14.39 -15.87
N ARG A 6 -0.22 -13.29 -16.61
CA ARG A 6 0.75 -12.22 -16.34
C ARG A 6 0.02 -10.99 -15.82
N ASP A 7 -1.10 -11.23 -15.14
CA ASP A 7 -2.04 -10.21 -14.69
C ASP A 7 -2.66 -10.68 -13.38
N SER A 8 -1.87 -10.65 -12.31
CA SER A 8 -2.40 -10.66 -10.94
C SER A 8 -1.26 -10.34 -9.99
N GLY A 9 -0.93 -9.06 -9.85
CA GLY A 9 -0.64 -8.59 -8.50
C GLY A 9 -1.88 -8.89 -7.68
N GLY A 10 -1.82 -9.96 -6.87
CA GLY A 10 -2.97 -10.42 -6.11
C GLY A 10 -3.43 -9.33 -5.13
N PHE A 11 -4.61 -9.49 -4.54
CA PHE A 11 -4.93 -8.64 -3.40
C PHE A 11 -4.07 -9.03 -2.21
N VAL A 12 -3.33 -8.07 -1.67
CA VAL A 12 -2.53 -8.22 -0.45
C VAL A 12 -3.20 -7.52 0.71
N ASN A 13 -3.05 -8.10 1.89
CA ASN A 13 -3.49 -7.47 3.13
C ASN A 13 -2.41 -6.49 3.61
N VAL A 14 -2.83 -5.26 3.88
CA VAL A 14 -2.05 -4.24 4.57
C VAL A 14 -2.80 -3.82 5.83
N THR A 15 -2.10 -3.29 6.82
CA THR A 15 -2.75 -2.73 8.03
C THR A 15 -2.77 -1.22 7.90
N LEU A 16 -3.93 -0.58 8.05
CA LEU A 16 -4.07 0.88 8.11
C LEU A 16 -4.73 1.25 9.44
N ASP A 17 -4.03 2.01 10.29
CA ASP A 17 -4.54 2.45 11.59
C ASP A 17 -5.06 1.29 12.48
N GLY A 18 -4.41 0.12 12.37
CA GLY A 18 -4.79 -1.10 13.08
C GLY A 18 -5.87 -1.95 12.40
N GLU A 19 -6.46 -1.49 11.30
CA GLU A 19 -7.42 -2.25 10.50
C GLU A 19 -6.78 -2.91 9.29
N ALA A 20 -7.10 -4.18 9.04
CA ALA A 20 -6.70 -4.85 7.81
C ALA A 20 -7.47 -4.28 6.61
N LYS A 21 -6.75 -3.92 5.54
CA LYS A 21 -7.28 -3.47 4.25
C LYS A 21 -6.70 -4.34 3.14
N LEU A 22 -7.49 -4.58 2.11
CA LEU A 22 -7.05 -5.27 0.90
C LEU A 22 -6.75 -4.24 -0.19
N VAL A 23 -5.55 -4.32 -0.77
CA VAL A 23 -5.11 -3.51 -1.91
C VAL A 23 -4.46 -4.43 -2.95
N HIS A 24 -4.36 -4.00 -4.21
CA HIS A 24 -3.61 -4.82 -5.16
C HIS A 24 -2.12 -4.74 -4.83
N GLU A 25 -1.43 -5.86 -5.02
CA GLU A 25 0.02 -5.89 -5.01
C GLU A 25 0.56 -5.13 -6.21
N GLY A 26 1.59 -4.31 -6.01
CA GLY A 26 2.24 -3.61 -7.09
C GLY A 26 2.71 -2.21 -6.73
N GLN A 27 3.14 -1.48 -7.75
CA GLN A 27 3.67 -0.13 -7.59
C GLN A 27 2.53 0.90 -7.66
N TYR A 28 2.48 1.77 -6.67
CA TYR A 28 1.54 2.89 -6.56
C TYR A 28 2.29 4.21 -6.46
N LEU A 29 1.65 5.29 -6.89
CA LEU A 29 1.93 6.59 -6.28
C LEU A 29 1.18 6.66 -4.95
N VAL A 30 1.78 7.29 -3.95
CA VAL A 30 1.20 7.41 -2.61
C VAL A 30 -0.19 8.05 -2.63
N ARG A 31 -0.42 9.05 -3.49
CA ARG A 31 -1.75 9.64 -3.67
C ARG A 31 -2.81 8.65 -4.16
N ASP A 32 -2.42 7.71 -5.03
CA ASP A 32 -3.33 6.71 -5.60
C ASP A 32 -3.63 5.63 -4.56
N LEU A 33 -2.60 5.22 -3.79
CA LEU A 33 -2.76 4.31 -2.65
C LEU A 33 -3.65 4.94 -1.56
N LYS A 34 -3.46 6.23 -1.25
CA LYS A 34 -4.34 6.97 -0.34
C LYS A 34 -5.78 6.97 -0.83
N GLY A 35 -6.00 7.18 -2.13
CA GLY A 35 -7.31 7.08 -2.76
C GLY A 35 -7.94 5.69 -2.58
N ALA A 36 -7.18 4.63 -2.85
CA ALA A 36 -7.63 3.24 -2.68
C ALA A 36 -7.95 2.89 -1.21
N LEU A 37 -7.20 3.45 -0.27
CA LEU A 37 -7.37 3.25 1.17
C LEU A 37 -8.41 4.21 1.81
N GLY A 38 -8.93 5.19 1.07
CA GLY A 38 -9.86 6.20 1.58
C GLY A 38 -9.21 7.25 2.50
N VAL A 39 -7.90 7.44 2.41
CA VAL A 39 -7.11 8.37 3.23
C VAL A 39 -7.09 9.76 2.62
N LYS A 40 -7.53 10.77 3.38
CA LYS A 40 -7.48 12.19 2.95
C LYS A 40 -6.24 12.94 3.44
N GLY A 41 -5.60 12.46 4.50
CA GLY A 41 -4.46 13.10 5.17
C GLY A 41 -3.10 12.56 4.72
N SER A 42 -2.10 12.71 5.58
CA SER A 42 -0.76 12.18 5.34
C SER A 42 -0.72 10.67 5.60
N LEU A 43 0.06 9.94 4.80
CA LEU A 43 0.29 8.51 4.98
C LEU A 43 1.69 8.28 5.54
N THR A 44 1.80 7.46 6.57
CA THR A 44 3.08 7.04 7.15
C THR A 44 3.20 5.54 7.04
N GLN A 45 4.28 5.03 6.45
CA GLN A 45 4.59 3.61 6.37
C GLN A 45 5.46 3.19 7.56
N HIS A 46 5.19 2.02 8.12
CA HIS A 46 5.98 1.42 9.19
C HIS A 46 6.78 0.24 8.64
N VAL A 47 8.09 0.39 8.51
CA VAL A 47 9.00 -0.65 8.00
C VAL A 47 10.10 -0.89 9.02
N GLY A 48 10.25 -2.13 9.48
CA GLY A 48 11.32 -2.48 10.44
C GLY A 48 11.27 -1.71 11.77
N GLY A 49 10.08 -1.28 12.21
CA GLY A 49 9.90 -0.49 13.43
C GLY A 49 10.14 1.02 13.26
N HIS A 50 10.42 1.48 12.04
CA HIS A 50 10.58 2.90 11.72
C HIS A 50 9.37 3.44 10.96
N ALA A 51 8.95 4.64 11.34
CA ALA A 51 7.86 5.37 10.70
C ALA A 51 8.42 6.32 9.64
N HIS A 52 8.04 6.12 8.39
CA HIS A 52 8.43 6.92 7.23
C HIS A 52 7.22 7.69 6.70
N ALA A 53 7.26 9.01 6.76
CA ALA A 53 6.25 9.84 6.12
C ALA A 53 6.41 9.78 4.61
N LEU A 54 5.31 9.52 3.89
CA LEU A 54 5.30 9.38 2.45
C LEU A 54 4.76 10.66 1.80
N ALA A 55 5.45 11.17 0.77
CA ALA A 55 4.94 12.27 -0.04
C ALA A 55 4.02 11.73 -1.15
N ASP A 56 3.04 12.54 -1.58
CA ASP A 56 1.99 12.10 -2.51
C ASP A 56 2.51 11.62 -3.88
N ASP A 57 3.65 12.17 -4.33
CA ASP A 57 4.31 11.83 -5.59
C ASP A 57 5.40 10.76 -5.44
N ASP A 58 5.64 10.24 -4.22
CA ASP A 58 6.61 9.17 -4.03
C ASP A 58 6.07 7.86 -4.62
N PRO A 59 6.91 7.10 -5.36
CA PRO A 59 6.57 5.75 -5.77
C PRO A 59 6.71 4.79 -4.58
N LEU A 60 5.70 3.96 -4.35
CA LEU A 60 5.69 2.94 -3.32
C LEU A 60 5.36 1.57 -3.93
N LEU A 61 6.18 0.56 -3.64
CA LEU A 61 5.89 -0.83 -3.98
C LEU A 61 5.19 -1.49 -2.80
N VAL A 62 3.96 -1.95 -3.01
CA VAL A 62 3.15 -2.64 -2.00
C VAL A 62 3.22 -4.15 -2.23
N VAL A 63 3.71 -4.90 -1.24
CA VAL A 63 3.95 -6.37 -1.31
C VAL A 63 3.26 -7.18 -0.21
N GLY A 64 2.43 -6.53 0.62
CA GLY A 64 1.63 -7.19 1.65
C GLY A 64 2.34 -7.38 2.99
N GLY A 65 1.56 -7.39 4.07
CA GLY A 65 2.05 -7.38 5.45
C GLY A 65 2.55 -6.01 5.94
N GLU A 66 2.51 -5.00 5.07
CA GLU A 66 2.89 -3.63 5.40
C GLU A 66 1.88 -2.97 6.32
N SER A 67 2.37 -2.04 7.13
CA SER A 67 1.56 -1.27 8.06
C SER A 67 1.68 0.20 7.76
N PHE A 68 0.54 0.88 7.78
CA PHE A 68 0.37 2.29 7.52
C PHE A 68 -0.41 2.95 8.64
N SER A 69 -0.13 4.22 8.88
CA SER A 69 -0.93 5.06 9.77
C SER A 69 -1.22 6.40 9.14
N THR A 70 -2.39 6.94 9.43
CA THR A 70 -2.76 8.29 9.03
C THR A 70 -2.42 9.31 10.12
N ARG A 71 -2.23 10.57 9.72
CA ARG A 71 -2.09 11.72 10.62
C ARG A 71 -3.03 12.84 10.18
#